data_AF-A0A1H9U373-F1
#
_entry.id   AF-A0A1H9U373-F1
#
_cell.length_a   1.000
_cell.length_b   1.000
_cell.length_c   1.000
_cell.angle_alpha   90.00
_cell.angle_beta   90.00
_cell.angle_gamma   90.00
#
_symmetry.space_group_name_H-M   'P 1'
#
loop_
_entity.id
_entity.type
_entity.pdbx_description
1 polymer ?
#
loop_
_entity_poly.entity_id
_entity_poly.type
_entity_poly.pdbx_seq_one_letter_code
_entity_poly.pdbx_strand_id
1 'polypeptide(L)'
;MNDDQDGPVPPVATGLPLAVGSDGQPYLGCDTVIALLRAIASSSRNLADAPDCDLDTLAAILDLEADALEVRAIAHTTSPRAAA
;
A
#
# COMPACT_ATOMS: atom_id res chain seq x y z
N MET A 1 12.87 17.90 -34.45
CA MET A 1 14.30 18.04 -34.14
C MET A 1 14.41 18.15 -32.63
N ASN A 2 14.60 17.13 -31.81
CA ASN A 2 14.76 15.67 -31.87
C ASN A 2 14.02 15.16 -30.61
N ASP A 3 13.21 14.11 -30.63
CA ASP A 3 13.59 12.70 -30.42
C ASP A 3 14.71 12.51 -29.36
N ASP A 4 14.48 11.57 -28.44
CA ASP A 4 15.38 11.04 -27.40
C ASP A 4 15.42 11.72 -26.02
N GLN A 5 14.33 11.57 -25.25
CA GLN A 5 14.45 11.17 -23.84
C GLN A 5 13.55 9.94 -23.58
N ASP A 6 13.53 8.98 -24.51
CA ASP A 6 12.91 7.67 -24.30
C ASP A 6 13.94 6.69 -23.70
N GLY A 7 14.71 7.20 -22.73
CA GLY A 7 15.55 6.36 -21.90
C GLY A 7 14.68 5.64 -20.87
N PRO A 8 15.04 4.43 -20.41
CA PRO A 8 14.30 3.76 -19.36
C PRO A 8 14.14 4.71 -18.18
N VAL A 9 12.89 5.04 -17.82
CA VAL A 9 12.62 5.86 -16.64
C VAL A 9 13.18 5.08 -15.44
N PRO A 10 14.19 5.59 -14.73
CA PRO A 10 14.76 4.88 -13.61
C PRO A 10 13.66 4.69 -12.56
N PRO A 11 13.57 3.50 -11.94
CA PRO A 11 12.51 3.23 -10.98
C PRO A 11 12.65 4.17 -9.79
N VAL A 12 11.54 4.77 -9.37
CA VAL A 12 11.48 5.69 -8.22
C VAL A 12 11.94 5.01 -6.92
N ALA A 13 11.83 3.68 -6.86
CA ALA A 13 12.34 2.84 -5.80
C ALA A 13 12.82 1.51 -6.37
N THR A 14 13.96 1.04 -5.88
CA THR A 14 14.58 -0.24 -6.27
C THR A 14 14.28 -1.39 -5.31
N GLY A 15 13.45 -1.17 -4.28
CA GLY A 15 13.13 -2.20 -3.30
C GLY A 15 11.89 -1.87 -2.47
N LEU A 16 11.33 -2.93 -1.88
CA LEU A 16 10.26 -2.86 -0.89
C LEU A 16 10.82 -3.24 0.49
N PRO A 17 10.36 -2.60 1.58
CA PRO A 17 10.85 -2.89 2.92
C PRO A 17 10.23 -4.20 3.44
N LEU A 18 10.80 -5.32 3.01
CA LEU A 18 10.38 -6.66 3.42
C LEU A 18 10.97 -7.00 4.80
N ALA A 19 10.17 -7.61 5.65
CA ALA A 19 10.58 -8.26 6.90
C ALA A 19 10.57 -9.79 6.69
N VAL A 20 11.48 -10.51 7.33
CA VAL A 20 11.49 -11.98 7.30
C VAL A 20 10.70 -12.51 8.48
N GLY A 21 9.69 -13.33 8.22
CA GLY A 21 8.86 -13.99 9.23
C GLY A 21 9.61 -15.10 9.96
N SER A 22 9.03 -15.59 11.05
CA SER A 22 9.58 -16.71 11.83
C SER A 22 9.65 -18.03 11.06
N ASP A 23 8.90 -18.14 9.97
CA ASP A 23 8.91 -19.24 9.01
C ASP A 23 9.95 -19.06 7.89
N GLY A 24 10.73 -17.98 7.95
CA GLY A 24 11.75 -17.65 6.95
C GLY A 24 11.19 -17.03 5.67
N GLN A 25 9.90 -16.74 5.59
CA GLN A 25 9.29 -16.13 4.40
C GLN A 25 9.36 -14.59 4.44
N PRO A 26 9.49 -13.92 3.29
CA PRO A 26 9.44 -12.46 3.22
C PRO A 26 8.00 -11.95 3.29
N TYR A 27 7.78 -10.92 4.11
CA TYR A 27 6.49 -10.26 4.30
C TYR A 27 6.64 -8.74 4.24
N LEU A 28 5.56 -8.04 3.90
CA LEU A 28 5.45 -6.61 4.15
C LEU A 28 4.83 -6.39 5.54
N GLY A 29 5.39 -5.44 6.30
CA GLY A 29 4.77 -4.99 7.54
C GLY A 29 3.38 -4.38 7.26
N CYS A 30 2.43 -4.59 8.18
CA CYS A 30 1.07 -4.05 8.02
C CYS A 30 1.09 -2.52 7.85
N ASP A 31 1.92 -1.81 8.60
CA ASP A 31 2.07 -0.35 8.50
C ASP A 31 2.52 0.09 7.10
N THR A 32 3.44 -0.66 6.47
CA THR A 32 3.88 -0.40 5.10
C THR A 32 2.75 -0.56 4.11
N VAL A 33 1.95 -1.64 4.25
CA VAL A 33 0.80 -1.90 3.37
C VAL A 33 -0.26 -0.82 3.55
N ILE A 34 -0.57 -0.43 4.78
CA ILE A 34 -1.52 0.65 5.11
C ILE A 34 -1.07 1.97 4.46
N ALA A 35 0.21 2.34 4.62
CA ALA A 35 0.77 3.55 4.03
C ALA A 35 0.69 3.52 2.49
N LEU A 36 0.96 2.35 1.87
CA LEU A 36 0.84 2.17 0.42
C LEU A 36 -0.61 2.34 -0.06
N LEU A 37 -1.57 1.67 0.59
CA LEU A 37 -2.99 1.78 0.23
C LEU A 37 -3.49 3.23 0.29
N ARG A 38 -3.13 3.95 1.36
CA ARG A 38 -3.47 5.36 1.54
C ARG A 38 -2.80 6.28 0.51
N ALA A 39 -1.56 5.98 0.14
CA ALA A 39 -0.86 6.71 -0.92
C ALA A 39 -1.54 6.51 -2.29
N ILE A 40 -1.95 5.29 -2.61
CA ILE A 40 -2.69 4.99 -3.84
C ILE A 40 -4.06 5.69 -3.82
N ALA A 41 -4.81 5.60 -2.72
CA ALA A 41 -6.08 6.29 -2.57
C ALA A 41 -5.95 7.82 -2.77
N SER A 42 -4.91 8.43 -2.17
CA SER A 42 -4.60 9.84 -2.38
C SER A 42 -4.25 10.16 -3.83
N SER A 43 -3.50 9.29 -4.50
CA SER A 43 -3.18 9.45 -5.92
C SER A 43 -4.45 9.36 -6.77
N SER A 44 -5.31 8.37 -6.53
CA SER A 44 -6.57 8.20 -7.23
C SER A 44 -7.48 9.42 -7.12
N ARG A 45 -7.60 10.01 -5.92
CA ARG A 45 -8.33 11.28 -5.72
C ARG A 45 -7.74 12.45 -6.51
N ASN A 46 -6.41 12.53 -6.61
CA ASN A 46 -5.73 13.58 -7.38
C ASN A 46 -5.88 13.41 -8.90
N LEU A 47 -6.24 12.20 -9.36
CA LEU A 47 -6.44 11.84 -10.77
C LEU A 47 -7.93 11.80 -11.18
N ALA A 48 -8.85 12.01 -10.23
CA ALA A 48 -10.29 11.80 -10.38
C ALA A 48 -11.00 12.74 -11.37
N ASP A 49 -10.30 13.71 -11.96
CA ASP A 49 -10.82 14.53 -13.06
C ASP A 49 -11.04 13.74 -14.38
N ALA A 50 -10.67 12.46 -14.42
CA ALA A 50 -10.89 11.57 -15.56
C ALA A 50 -12.33 10.97 -15.57
N PRO A 51 -13.18 11.31 -16.55
CA PRO A 51 -14.61 10.97 -16.53
C PRO A 51 -14.92 9.47 -16.73
N ASP A 52 -13.93 8.68 -17.18
CA ASP A 52 -14.12 7.27 -17.57
C ASP A 52 -13.73 6.27 -16.47
N CYS A 53 -13.24 6.76 -15.32
CA CYS A 53 -12.74 5.90 -14.25
C CYS A 53 -13.21 6.42 -12.89
N ASP A 54 -14.01 5.62 -12.16
CA ASP A 54 -14.48 5.96 -10.82
C ASP A 54 -13.37 5.75 -9.78
N LEU A 55 -12.41 6.68 -9.82
CA LEU A 55 -11.25 6.70 -8.94
C LEU A 55 -11.59 7.11 -7.52
N ASP A 56 -12.72 7.81 -7.31
CA ASP A 56 -13.22 8.15 -5.98
C ASP A 56 -13.73 6.92 -5.25
N THR A 57 -14.52 6.07 -5.90
CA THR A 57 -14.94 4.78 -5.31
C THR A 57 -13.73 3.88 -5.05
N LEU A 58 -12.76 3.82 -5.96
CA LEU A 58 -11.52 3.07 -5.74
C LEU A 58 -10.78 3.58 -4.49
N ALA A 59 -10.62 4.91 -4.36
CA ALA A 59 -9.95 5.51 -3.22
C ALA A 59 -10.66 5.19 -1.89
N ALA A 60 -12.00 5.23 -1.88
CA ALA A 60 -12.79 4.87 -0.70
C ALA A 60 -12.62 3.40 -0.30
N ILE A 61 -12.58 2.48 -1.27
CA ILE A 61 -12.33 1.05 -1.02
C ILE A 61 -10.94 0.83 -0.44
N LEU A 62 -9.91 1.52 -0.98
CA LEU A 62 -8.54 1.40 -0.50
C LEU A 62 -8.39 1.91 0.94
N ASP A 63 -9.07 3.01 1.30
CA ASP A 63 -9.09 3.51 2.67
C ASP A 63 -9.79 2.52 3.62
N LEU A 64 -10.92 1.93 3.20
CA LEU A 64 -11.63 0.91 4.01
C LEU A 64 -10.76 -0.32 4.28
N GLU A 65 -10.05 -0.82 3.26
CA GLU A 65 -9.15 -1.97 3.42
C GLU A 65 -7.94 -1.63 4.30
N ALA A 66 -7.41 -0.40 4.20
CA ALA A 66 -6.34 0.07 5.07
C ALA A 66 -6.78 0.07 6.54
N ASP A 67 -7.98 0.59 6.82
CA ASP A 67 -8.55 0.62 8.18
C ASP A 67 -8.85 -0.80 8.70
N ALA A 68 -9.37 -1.69 7.86
CA ALA A 68 -9.60 -3.09 8.22
C ALA A 68 -8.29 -3.81 8.56
N LEU A 69 -7.22 -3.54 7.82
CA LEU A 69 -5.91 -4.11 8.08
C LEU A 69 -5.30 -3.58 9.39
N GLU A 70 -5.46 -2.29 9.67
CA GLU A 70 -5.03 -1.67 10.94
C GLU A 70 -5.73 -2.33 12.13
N VAL A 71 -7.06 -2.51 12.08
CA VAL A 71 -7.83 -3.18 13.13
C VAL A 71 -7.34 -4.62 13.35
N ARG A 72 -7.07 -5.37 12.28
CA ARG A 72 -6.55 -6.75 12.38
C ARG A 72 -5.13 -6.79 12.97
N ALA A 73 -4.26 -5.87 12.57
CA ALA A 73 -2.89 -5.76 13.08
C ALA A 73 -2.89 -5.45 14.59
N ILE A 74 -3.76 -4.53 15.03
CA ILE A 74 -3.98 -4.24 16.45
C ILE A 74 -4.45 -5.50 17.16
N ALA A 75 -5.50 -6.18 16.67
CA ALA A 75 -6.02 -7.40 17.32
C ALA A 75 -4.95 -8.49 17.50
N HIS A 76 -4.04 -8.64 16.54
CA HIS A 76 -2.95 -9.62 16.61
C HIS A 76 -1.80 -9.22 17.54
N THR A 77 -1.61 -7.93 17.83
CA THR A 77 -0.54 -7.42 18.71
C THR A 77 -1.03 -7.13 20.14
N THR A 78 -2.32 -6.86 20.31
CA THR A 78 -2.97 -6.66 21.62
C THR A 78 -3.54 -7.91 22.22
N SER A 79 -3.54 -9.06 21.53
CA SER A 79 -3.77 -10.34 22.19
C SER A 79 -2.54 -10.65 23.03
N PRO A 80 -2.54 -10.39 24.36
CA PRO A 80 -1.44 -10.86 25.15
C PRO A 80 -1.48 -12.37 25.06
N ARG A 81 -0.31 -13.00 25.00
CA ARG A 81 -0.09 -14.38 25.39
C ARG A 81 -1.02 -14.75 26.56
N ALA A 82 -2.20 -15.26 26.26
CA ALA A 82 -3.06 -15.90 27.24
C ALA A 82 -2.28 -17.14 27.63
N ALA A 83 -1.87 -17.17 28.89
CA ALA A 83 -1.10 -18.24 29.48
C ALA A 83 -1.63 -19.62 29.05
N ALA A 84 -0.75 -20.41 28.44
CA ALA A 84 -0.79 -21.87 28.42
C ALA A 84 0.64 -22.36 28.22
#